data_AF-A0A8C2YL51-F1
#
_entry.id   AF-A0A8C2YL51-F1
#
_cell.length_a   1.000
_cell.length_b   1.000
_cell.length_c   1.000
_cell.angle_alpha   90.00
_cell.angle_beta   90.00
_cell.angle_gamma   90.00
#
_symmetry.space_group_name_H-M   'P 1'
#
loop_
_entity.id
_entity.type
_entity.pdbx_description
1 polymer ?
#
loop_
_entity_poly.entity_id
_entity_poly.type
_entity_poly.pdbx_seq_one_letter_code
_entity_poly.pdbx_strand_id
1 'polypeptide(L)'
;MDALKKKIFFLPDVFPPGRHRWVQYTTEMNGKNTFWDVDGSMVPPEWHRWLHSMTDDPPTTKPPTDRKFIWKKHQFNVSGTPQQYVPYSTARKKIQEWVPPSTPYK
;
A
#
# COMPACT_ATOMS: atom_id res chain seq x y z
N MET A 1 -5.22 13.31 -12.66
CA MET A 1 -5.12 11.85 -12.81
C MET A 1 -3.87 11.42 -12.09
N ASP A 2 -3.98 10.44 -11.19
CA ASP A 2 -2.83 9.87 -10.49
C ASP A 2 -2.05 8.87 -11.38
N ALA A 3 -0.82 8.51 -11.01
CA ALA A 3 0.02 7.51 -11.69
C ALA A 3 -0.69 6.15 -11.85
N LEU A 4 -1.67 5.86 -10.99
CA LEU A 4 -2.51 4.67 -11.06
C LEU A 4 -3.80 4.87 -11.87
N LYS A 5 -3.93 5.95 -12.67
CA LYS A 5 -5.13 6.33 -13.45
C LYS A 5 -6.39 6.59 -12.62
N LYS A 6 -6.24 6.91 -11.32
CA LYS A 6 -7.37 7.33 -10.48
C LYS A 6 -7.79 8.76 -10.83
N LYS A 7 -9.10 9.00 -10.90
CA LYS A 7 -9.67 10.35 -11.02
C LYS A 7 -10.01 10.86 -9.61
N ILE A 8 -9.51 12.04 -9.30
CA ILE A 8 -9.67 12.66 -7.99
C ILE A 8 -10.43 13.96 -8.21
N PHE A 9 -11.45 14.18 -7.39
CA PHE A 9 -12.38 15.30 -7.52
C PHE A 9 -12.35 16.14 -6.25
N PHE A 10 -12.32 17.45 -6.46
CA PHE A 10 -12.33 18.46 -5.40
C PHE A 10 -13.37 19.51 -5.76
N LEU A 11 -14.41 19.64 -4.94
CA LEU A 11 -15.47 20.62 -5.13
C LEU A 11 -15.83 21.25 -3.77
N PRO A 12 -15.02 22.20 -3.27
CA PRO A 12 -15.20 22.84 -1.96
C PRO A 12 -16.42 23.77 -1.90
N ASP A 13 -16.80 24.38 -3.03
CA ASP A 13 -17.91 25.35 -3.07
C ASP A 13 -19.29 24.69 -3.22
N VAL A 14 -19.31 23.39 -3.56
CA VAL A 14 -20.55 22.64 -3.85
C VAL A 14 -20.98 21.76 -2.67
N PHE A 15 -20.03 21.32 -1.84
CA PHE A 15 -20.29 20.32 -0.80
C PHE A 15 -19.72 20.72 0.56
N PRO A 16 -20.40 20.36 1.67
CA PRO A 16 -19.90 20.64 3.01
C PRO A 16 -18.58 19.90 3.31
N PRO A 17 -17.81 20.36 4.32
CA PRO A 17 -16.60 19.67 4.77
C PRO A 17 -16.90 18.19 5.09
N GLY A 18 -16.01 17.31 4.69
CA GLY A 18 -16.20 15.85 4.70
C GLY A 18 -16.77 15.24 3.42
N ARG A 19 -17.48 16.02 2.57
CA ARG A 19 -17.92 15.57 1.22
C ARG A 19 -17.24 16.31 0.07
N HIS A 20 -16.53 17.40 0.36
CA HIS A 20 -15.79 18.22 -0.59
C HIS A 20 -14.62 17.53 -1.35
N ARG A 21 -14.15 16.36 -0.89
CA ARG A 21 -13.06 15.58 -1.49
C ARG A 21 -13.50 14.12 -1.67
N TRP A 22 -13.40 13.58 -2.88
CA TRP A 22 -13.61 12.15 -3.13
C TRP A 22 -12.74 11.63 -4.27
N VAL A 23 -12.61 10.30 -4.32
CA VAL A 23 -11.85 9.58 -5.33
C VAL A 23 -12.77 8.66 -6.12
N GLN A 24 -12.61 8.66 -7.43
CA GLN A 24 -13.15 7.62 -8.31
C GLN A 24 -12.03 6.61 -8.58
N TYR A 25 -12.23 5.40 -8.06
CA TYR A 25 -11.28 4.31 -8.18
C TYR A 25 -11.12 3.83 -9.63
N THR A 26 -10.02 3.13 -9.88
CA THR A 26 -9.75 2.54 -11.20
C THR A 26 -10.47 1.22 -11.36
N THR A 27 -10.75 0.88 -12.61
CA THR A 27 -11.39 -0.40 -12.97
C THR A 27 -10.43 -1.59 -12.84
N GLU A 28 -9.13 -1.32 -12.84
CA GLU A 28 -8.07 -2.32 -12.63
C GLU A 28 -6.95 -1.72 -11.79
N MET A 29 -6.42 -2.50 -10.85
CA MET A 29 -5.22 -2.14 -10.08
C MET A 29 -4.38 -3.38 -9.78
N ASN A 30 -3.08 -3.30 -10.07
CA ASN A 30 -2.10 -4.36 -9.86
C ASN A 30 -2.52 -5.74 -10.42
N GLY A 31 -3.23 -5.76 -11.56
CA GLY A 31 -3.71 -6.99 -12.21
C GLY A 31 -4.99 -7.58 -11.62
N LYS A 32 -5.60 -6.93 -10.62
CA LYS A 32 -6.93 -7.27 -10.09
C LYS A 32 -7.98 -6.39 -10.78
N ASN A 33 -9.08 -7.00 -11.22
CA ASN A 33 -10.27 -6.26 -11.66
C ASN A 33 -10.96 -5.67 -10.42
N THR A 34 -11.01 -4.34 -10.36
CA THR A 34 -11.56 -3.56 -9.24
C THR A 34 -12.73 -2.71 -9.66
N PHE A 35 -13.40 -3.09 -10.75
CA PHE A 35 -14.57 -2.38 -11.26
C PHE A 35 -15.71 -2.31 -10.22
N TRP A 36 -15.96 -3.43 -9.53
CA TRP A 36 -16.92 -3.51 -8.43
C TRP A 36 -16.26 -3.64 -7.05
N ASP A 37 -15.08 -4.28 -7.00
CA ASP A 37 -14.32 -4.51 -5.76
C ASP A 37 -13.40 -3.33 -5.44
N VAL A 38 -13.99 -2.17 -5.22
CA VAL A 38 -13.26 -0.97 -4.79
C VAL A 38 -12.90 -1.07 -3.30
N ASP A 39 -11.66 -0.70 -2.97
CA ASP A 39 -11.16 -0.73 -1.59
C ASP A 39 -10.49 0.61 -1.25
N GLY A 40 -10.71 1.11 -0.03
CA GLY A 40 -10.10 2.33 0.50
C GLY A 40 -8.57 2.25 0.54
N SER A 41 -8.01 1.06 0.71
CA SER A 41 -6.56 0.84 0.74
C SER A 41 -5.87 1.07 -0.62
N MET A 42 -6.64 1.22 -1.71
CA MET A 42 -6.11 1.42 -3.06
C MET A 42 -5.52 2.83 -3.27
N VAL A 43 -5.84 3.79 -2.41
CA VAL A 43 -5.33 5.16 -2.49
C VAL A 43 -3.84 5.18 -2.13
N PRO A 44 -2.95 5.70 -2.99
CA PRO A 44 -1.53 5.77 -2.67
C PRO A 44 -1.25 6.77 -1.52
N PRO A 45 -0.12 6.65 -0.82
CA PRO A 45 0.19 7.45 0.37
C PRO A 45 0.18 8.96 0.14
N GLU A 46 0.61 9.40 -1.04
CA GLU A 46 0.67 10.82 -1.42
C GLU A 46 -0.72 11.47 -1.50
N TRP A 47 -1.70 10.74 -2.04
CA TRP A 47 -3.08 11.18 -2.15
C TRP A 47 -3.88 10.93 -0.88
N HIS A 48 -3.47 9.97 -0.05
CA HIS A 48 -4.11 9.68 1.24
C HIS A 48 -4.09 10.92 2.16
N ARG A 49 -2.96 11.64 2.22
CA ARG A 49 -2.84 12.86 3.04
C ARG A 49 -3.85 13.93 2.63
N TRP A 50 -3.99 14.15 1.33
CA TRP A 50 -4.91 15.14 0.77
C TRP A 50 -6.38 14.71 0.90
N LEU A 51 -6.69 13.44 0.65
CA LEU A 51 -8.05 12.89 0.75
C LEU A 51 -8.58 12.96 2.19
N HIS A 52 -7.72 12.65 3.17
CA HIS A 52 -8.06 12.71 4.59
C HIS A 52 -7.94 14.12 5.19
N SER A 53 -7.81 15.17 4.36
CA SER A 53 -7.73 16.56 4.82
C SER A 53 -6.61 16.83 5.84
N MET A 54 -5.52 16.06 5.78
CA MET A 54 -4.32 16.33 6.60
C MET A 54 -3.52 17.52 6.05
N THR A 55 -3.71 17.82 4.76
CA THR A 55 -3.09 18.94 4.06
C THR A 55 -4.05 19.45 3.00
N ASP A 56 -4.04 20.76 2.77
CA ASP A 56 -4.85 21.38 1.71
C ASP A 56 -4.21 21.23 0.33
N ASP A 57 -2.89 21.13 0.29
CA ASP A 57 -2.13 21.02 -0.95
C ASP A 57 -2.20 19.60 -1.52
N PRO A 58 -2.65 19.41 -2.76
CA PRO A 58 -2.56 18.11 -3.42
C PRO A 58 -1.10 17.77 -3.73
N PRO A 59 -0.77 16.47 -3.86
CA PRO A 59 0.58 16.04 -4.22
C PRO A 59 1.04 16.54 -5.61
N THR A 60 0.11 16.96 -6.47
CA THR A 60 0.43 17.65 -7.73
C THR A 60 1.08 19.02 -7.51
N THR A 61 0.67 19.75 -6.47
CA THR A 61 1.21 21.08 -6.12
C THR A 61 2.45 20.97 -5.25
N LYS A 62 2.44 20.04 -4.28
CA LYS A 62 3.57 19.77 -3.40
C LYS A 62 3.94 18.28 -3.48
N PRO A 63 4.82 17.89 -4.42
CA PRO A 63 5.19 16.50 -4.58
C PRO A 63 5.90 15.99 -3.32
N PRO A 64 5.67 14.73 -2.93
CA PRO A 64 6.40 14.12 -1.82
C PRO A 64 7.89 14.03 -2.15
N THR A 65 8.74 14.15 -1.13
CA THR A 65 10.19 13.98 -1.30
C THR A 65 10.50 12.54 -1.73
N ASP A 66 11.06 12.37 -2.92
CA ASP A 66 11.46 11.07 -3.41
C ASP A 66 12.64 10.50 -2.59
N ARG A 67 12.56 9.22 -2.26
CA ARG A 67 13.61 8.49 -1.53
C ARG A 67 13.75 7.10 -2.14
N LYS A 68 14.99 6.62 -2.24
CA LYS A 68 15.35 5.35 -2.89
C LYS A 68 14.60 4.12 -2.35
N PHE A 69 14.17 4.15 -1.10
CA PHE A 69 13.48 3.05 -0.43
C PHE A 69 11.94 3.13 -0.54
N ILE A 70 11.39 4.24 -1.04
CA ILE A 70 9.94 4.38 -1.21
C ILE A 70 9.49 3.47 -2.35
N TRP A 71 8.38 2.78 -2.12
CA TRP A 71 7.80 1.89 -3.11
C TRP A 71 7.29 2.69 -4.32
N LYS A 72 7.83 2.40 -5.51
CA LYS A 72 7.37 3.00 -6.77
C LYS A 72 5.95 2.59 -7.15
N LYS A 73 5.54 1.38 -6.77
CA LYS A 73 4.21 0.83 -7.04
C LYS A 73 3.51 0.53 -5.72
N HIS A 74 2.45 1.29 -5.44
CA HIS A 74 1.62 1.08 -4.26
C HIS A 74 0.94 -0.30 -4.29
N GLN A 75 1.04 -1.04 -3.19
CA GLN A 75 0.34 -2.30 -2.98
C GLN A 75 -0.88 -2.04 -2.10
N PHE A 76 -2.05 -2.45 -2.57
CA PHE A 76 -3.29 -2.40 -1.80
C PHE A 76 -3.31 -3.51 -0.74
N ASN A 77 -4.35 -3.54 0.10
CA ASN A 77 -4.50 -4.55 1.13
C ASN A 77 -4.57 -5.99 0.55
N VAL A 78 -3.59 -6.82 0.91
CA VAL A 78 -3.46 -8.21 0.46
C VAL A 78 -3.93 -9.24 1.49
N SER A 79 -4.59 -8.82 2.57
CA SER A 79 -5.20 -9.73 3.54
C SER A 79 -6.17 -10.72 2.88
N GLY A 80 -6.11 -12.00 3.26
CA GLY A 80 -6.95 -13.05 2.69
C GLY A 80 -6.53 -13.53 1.30
N THR A 81 -5.45 -12.98 0.74
CA THR A 81 -4.85 -13.46 -0.51
C THR A 81 -3.58 -14.27 -0.23
N PRO A 82 -3.06 -15.03 -1.21
CA PRO A 82 -1.76 -15.72 -1.07
C PRO A 82 -0.58 -14.79 -0.79
N GLN A 83 -0.72 -13.48 -1.02
CA GLN A 83 0.31 -12.47 -0.77
C GLN A 83 0.20 -11.83 0.63
N GLN A 84 -0.69 -12.33 1.49
CA GLN A 84 -0.85 -11.80 2.85
C GLN A 84 0.44 -11.95 3.67
N TYR A 85 0.64 -11.02 4.61
CA TYR A 85 1.74 -11.09 5.56
C TYR A 85 1.53 -12.27 6.52
N VAL A 86 2.53 -13.16 6.61
CA VAL A 86 2.57 -14.26 7.58
C VAL A 86 3.73 -14.01 8.54
N PRO A 87 3.49 -13.90 9.86
CA PRO A 87 4.56 -13.66 10.82
C PRO A 87 5.48 -14.88 10.92
N TYR A 88 6.78 -14.63 11.02
CA TYR A 88 7.82 -15.63 11.26
C TYR A 88 8.84 -15.10 12.27
N SER A 89 9.58 -16.01 12.91
CA SER A 89 10.71 -15.60 13.76
C SER A 89 11.82 -15.02 12.89
N THR A 90 12.08 -13.71 13.04
CA THR A 90 13.21 -13.04 12.38
C THR A 90 14.55 -13.36 13.04
N ALA A 91 14.53 -13.97 14.23
CA ALA A 91 15.73 -14.43 14.94
C ALA A 91 16.25 -15.75 14.36
N ARG A 92 17.58 -15.86 14.30
CA ARG A 92 18.28 -17.12 13.96
C ARG A 92 18.23 -18.10 15.15
N LYS A 93 18.45 -19.39 14.86
CA LYS A 93 18.57 -20.44 15.89
C LYS A 93 19.67 -20.06 16.89
N LYS A 94 19.33 -20.03 18.18
CA LYS A 94 20.26 -19.64 19.25
C LYS A 94 21.31 -20.72 19.55
N ILE A 95 20.89 -21.99 19.53
CA ILE A 95 21.73 -23.13 19.90
C ILE A 95 22.05 -23.91 18.63
N GLN A 96 23.32 -24.15 18.36
CA GLN A 96 23.74 -25.04 17.28
C GLN A 96 23.83 -26.46 17.84
N GLU A 97 23.13 -27.39 17.22
CA GLU A 97 23.16 -28.80 17.61
C GLU A 97 24.44 -29.43 17.10
N TRP A 98 25.05 -30.29 17.93
CA TRP A 98 26.10 -31.16 17.45
C TRP A 98 25.50 -32.22 16.53
N VAL A 99 26.03 -32.33 15.31
CA VAL A 99 25.64 -33.36 14.34
C VAL A 99 26.60 -34.55 14.52
N PRO A 100 26.11 -35.74 14.90
CA PRO A 100 26.98 -36.90 15.11
C PRO A 100 27.62 -37.36 13.79
N PRO A 101 28.83 -37.93 13.85
CA PRO A 101 29.43 -38.56 12.68
C PRO A 101 28.61 -39.80 12.28
N SER A 102 28.32 -39.94 10.99
CA SER A 102 27.58 -41.07 10.41
C SER A 102 28.42 -42.35 10.34
N THR A 103 29.73 -42.26 10.57
CA THR A 103 30.63 -43.41 10.55
C THR A 103 30.47 -44.25 11.82
N PRO A 104 30.45 -45.59 11.70
CA PRO A 104 30.44 -46.46 12.88
C PRO A 104 31.68 -46.24 13.73
N TYR A 105 31.53 -46.36 15.05
CA TYR A 105 32.66 -46.35 15.97
C TYR A 105 33.54 -47.58 15.69
N LYS A 106 34.86 -47.38 15.64
CA LYS A 106 35.85 -48.47 15.50
C LYS A 106 36.26 -48.99 16.86
#